data_AF-A0A9D8WM18-F1
#
_entry.id   AF-A0A9D8WM18-F1
#
_cell.length_a   1.000
_cell.length_b   1.000
_cell.length_c   1.000
_cell.angle_alpha   90.00
_cell.angle_beta   90.00
_cell.angle_gamma   90.00
#
_symmetry.space_group_name_H-M   'P 1'
#
loop_
_entity.id
_entity.type
_entity.pdbx_description
1 polymer ?
#
loop_
_entity_poly.entity_id
_entity_poly.type
_entity_poly.pdbx_seq_one_letter_code
_entity_poly.pdbx_strand_id
1 'polypeptide(L)'
;VTPLTGFCSEISGSATLIITAILGIPVSTTHTVTGAIIGTGLTRGVKSVKWLTAKNIVSAWILTIPATIVISGLIYRFMVLCGAPLIP
;
A
#
# COMPACT_ATOMS: atom_id res chain seq x y z
N VAL A 1 1.02 -17.28 -9.19
CA VAL A 1 2.03 -17.47 -8.13
C VAL A 1 2.21 -18.96 -7.96
N THR A 2 3.41 -19.49 -8.15
CA THR A 2 3.73 -20.88 -7.76
C THR A 2 4.22 -20.89 -6.31
N PRO A 3 4.15 -22.04 -5.60
CA PRO A 3 4.53 -22.12 -4.19
C PRO A 3 5.90 -21.51 -3.89
N LEU A 4 6.91 -21.80 -4.73
CA LEU A 4 8.26 -21.23 -4.58
C LEU A 4 8.28 -19.70 -4.70
N THR A 5 7.64 -19.14 -5.74
CA THR A 5 7.58 -17.67 -5.93
C THR A 5 6.77 -16.98 -4.83
N GLY A 6 5.76 -17.65 -4.29
CA GLY A 6 4.98 -17.15 -3.16
C GLY A 6 5.86 -17.05 -1.90
N PHE A 7 6.56 -18.13 -1.57
CA PHE A 7 7.50 -18.14 -0.44
C PHE A 7 8.60 -17.08 -0.57
N CYS A 8 9.20 -16.94 -1.76
CA CYS A 8 10.19 -15.88 -2.01
C CYS A 8 9.60 -14.47 -1.84
N SER A 9 8.34 -14.26 -2.24
CA SER A 9 7.66 -12.97 -2.09
C SER A 9 7.41 -12.63 -0.63
N GLU A 10 6.97 -13.61 0.16
CA GLU A 10 6.72 -13.46 1.59
C GLU A 10 8.01 -13.15 2.36
N ILE A 11 9.11 -13.86 2.06
CA ILE A 11 10.41 -13.56 2.68
C ILE A 11 10.88 -12.16 2.30
N SER A 12 10.83 -11.80 1.02
CA SER A 12 11.26 -10.48 0.56
C SER A 12 10.43 -9.36 1.20
N GLY A 13 9.11 -9.53 1.27
CA GLY A 13 8.21 -8.58 1.90
C GLY A 13 8.46 -8.46 3.40
N SER A 14 8.56 -9.59 4.11
CA SER A 14 8.80 -9.65 5.55
C SER A 14 10.16 -9.08 5.93
N ALA A 15 11.22 -9.41 5.19
CA ALA A 15 12.55 -8.86 5.42
C ALA A 15 12.55 -7.33 5.30
N THR A 16 11.91 -6.80 4.25
CA THR A 16 11.76 -5.35 4.06
C THR A 16 11.02 -4.72 5.24
N LEU A 17 9.88 -5.31 5.63
CA LEU A 17 9.06 -4.80 6.74
C LEU A 17 9.80 -4.83 8.08
N ILE A 18 10.54 -5.91 8.36
CA ILE A 18 11.35 -6.04 9.58
C ILE A 18 12.43 -4.95 9.61
N ILE A 19 13.15 -4.75 8.50
CA ILE A 19 14.18 -3.70 8.41
C ILE A 19 13.54 -2.33 8.65
N THR A 20 12.43 -2.02 7.99
CA THR A 20 11.75 -0.73 8.17
C THR A 20 11.20 -0.54 9.58
N ALA A 21 10.74 -1.62 10.22
CA ALA A 21 10.26 -1.59 11.59
C ALA A 21 11.39 -1.31 12.59
N ILE A 22 12.56 -1.93 12.41
CA ILE A 22 13.76 -1.67 13.23
C ILE A 22 14.21 -0.21 13.07
N LEU A 23 14.11 0.35 11.86
CA LEU A 23 14.45 1.74 11.57
C LEU A 23 13.37 2.75 11.99
N GLY A 24 12.20 2.30 12.45
CA GLY A 24 11.08 3.16 12.84
C GLY A 24 10.44 3.94 11.67
N ILE A 25 10.65 3.50 10.43
CA ILE A 25 10.11 4.18 9.24
C ILE A 25 8.70 3.65 8.98
N PRO A 26 7.65 4.51 9.03
CA PRO A 26 6.30 4.08 8.71
C PRO A 26 6.19 3.77 7.22
N VAL A 27 5.93 2.51 6.89
CA VAL A 27 5.77 2.04 5.51
C VAL A 27 4.45 1.30 5.33
N SER A 28 3.95 1.29 4.10
CA SER A 28 2.73 0.57 3.75
C SER A 28 3.01 -0.92 3.50
N THR A 29 2.46 -1.80 4.33
CA THR A 29 2.59 -3.25 4.18
C THR A 29 2.00 -3.75 2.85
N THR A 30 0.89 -3.15 2.39
CA THR A 30 0.27 -3.50 1.11
C THR A 30 1.18 -3.20 -0.08
N HIS A 31 1.87 -2.06 -0.09
CA HIS A 31 2.83 -1.71 -1.14
C HIS A 31 4.02 -2.66 -1.13
N THR A 32 4.56 -2.94 0.06
CA THR A 32 5.72 -3.83 0.22
C THR A 32 5.43 -5.24 -0.28
N VAL A 33 4.32 -5.85 0.14
CA VAL A 33 3.96 -7.21 -0.27
C VAL A 33 3.57 -7.27 -1.76
N THR A 34 2.80 -6.30 -2.26
CA THR A 34 2.44 -6.25 -3.69
C THR A 34 3.70 -6.09 -4.56
N GLY A 35 4.63 -5.23 -4.15
CA GLY A 35 5.93 -5.05 -4.80
C GLY A 35 6.76 -6.33 -4.82
N ALA A 36 6.80 -7.06 -3.70
CA ALA A 36 7.49 -8.35 -3.62
C ALA A 36 6.88 -9.40 -4.58
N ILE A 37 5.54 -9.47 -4.66
CA ILE A 37 4.83 -10.38 -5.58
C ILE A 37 5.12 -10.02 -7.06
N ILE A 38 5.12 -8.73 -7.40
CA ILE A 38 5.48 -8.28 -8.75
C ILE A 38 6.95 -8.61 -9.03
N GLY A 39 7.84 -8.33 -8.08
CA GLY A 39 9.28 -8.59 -8.18
C GLY A 39 9.62 -10.06 -8.42
N THR A 40 9.05 -10.99 -7.64
CA THR A 40 9.24 -12.42 -7.90
C THR A 40 8.60 -12.86 -9.21
N GLY A 41 7.47 -12.26 -9.61
CA GLY A 41 6.85 -12.50 -10.91
C GLY A 41 7.78 -12.14 -12.08
N LEU A 42 8.58 -11.09 -11.96
CA LEU A 42 9.54 -10.67 -12.99
C LEU A 42 10.66 -11.68 -13.23
N THR A 43 11.02 -12.51 -12.24
CA THR A 43 12.02 -13.59 -12.42
C THR A 43 11.60 -14.62 -13.47
N ARG A 44 10.29 -14.72 -13.75
CA ARG A 44 9.72 -15.61 -14.78
C ARG A 44 9.43 -14.89 -16.09
N GLY A 45 9.95 -13.67 -16.23
CA GLY A 45 9.78 -12.80 -17.39
C GLY A 45 8.67 -11.76 -17.20
N VAL A 46 8.87 -10.60 -17.85
CA VAL A 46 7.96 -9.44 -17.78
C VAL A 46 6.53 -9.82 -18.16
N LYS A 47 6.33 -10.72 -19.13
CA LYS A 47 5.00 -11.17 -19.57
C LYS A 47 4.27 -12.05 -18.54
N SER A 48 4.99 -12.62 -17.57
CA SER A 48 4.40 -13.47 -16.52
C SER A 48 3.67 -12.66 -15.44
N VAL A 49 3.85 -11.34 -15.40
CA VAL A 49 3.20 -10.45 -14.43
C VAL A 49 1.81 -10.06 -14.94
N LYS A 50 0.82 -10.10 -14.04
CA LYS A 50 -0.55 -9.63 -14.33
C LYS A 50 -0.64 -8.10 -14.27
N TRP A 51 -0.14 -7.44 -15.33
CA TRP A 51 -0.04 -5.97 -15.39
C TRP A 51 -1.37 -5.25 -15.22
N LEU A 52 -2.48 -5.81 -15.70
CA LEU A 52 -3.80 -5.22 -15.50
C LEU A 52 -4.16 -5.14 -14.01
N THR A 53 -3.93 -6.23 -13.27
CA THR A 53 -4.16 -6.26 -11.81
C THR A 53 -3.24 -5.28 -11.10
N ALA A 54 -1.94 -5.27 -11.43
CA ALA A 54 -0.98 -4.34 -10.84
C ALA A 54 -1.39 -2.87 -11.08
N LYS A 55 -1.81 -2.53 -12.30
CA LYS A 55 -2.29 -1.20 -12.66
C LYS A 55 -3.54 -0.81 -11.87
N ASN A 56 -4.51 -1.72 -11.74
CA ASN A 56 -5.73 -1.47 -10.96
C ASN A 56 -5.41 -1.17 -9.49
N ILE A 57 -4.48 -1.94 -8.90
CA ILE A 57 -4.01 -1.71 -7.52
C ILE A 57 -3.37 -0.31 -7.40
N VAL A 58 -2.45 0.05 -8.30
CA VAL A 58 -1.79 1.36 -8.29
C VAL A 58 -2.80 2.50 -8.46
N SER A 59 -3.78 2.35 -9.36
CA SER A 59 -4.83 3.36 -9.52
C SER A 59 -5.68 3.52 -8.26
N ALA A 60 -5.95 2.42 -7.54
CA ALA A 60 -6.69 2.47 -6.28
C ALA A 60 -5.88 3.20 -5.18
N TRP A 61 -4.56 2.98 -5.11
CA TRP A 61 -3.70 3.70 -4.17
C TRP A 61 -3.67 5.21 -4.41
N ILE A 62 -3.69 5.63 -5.68
CA ILE A 62 -3.74 7.04 -6.02
C ILE A 62 -5.12 7.62 -5.69
N LEU A 63 -6.20 6.87 -5.93
CA LEU A 63 -7.57 7.32 -5.68
C LEU A 63 -7.91 7.42 -4.19
N THR A 64 -7.31 6.59 -3.34
CA THR A 64 -7.59 6.61 -1.90
C THR A 64 -7.09 7.89 -1.23
N ILE A 65 -6.01 8.51 -1.73
CA ILE A 65 -5.46 9.78 -1.21
C ILE A 65 -6.46 10.95 -1.34
N PRO A 66 -6.97 11.32 -2.53
CA PRO A 66 -7.94 12.41 -2.65
C PRO A 66 -9.25 12.07 -1.94
N ALA A 67 -9.67 10.80 -1.96
CA ALA A 67 -10.88 10.38 -1.25
C ALA A 67 -10.76 10.63 0.26
N THR A 68 -9.66 10.25 0.90
CA THR A 68 -9.46 10.49 2.34
C THR A 68 -9.29 11.97 2.65
N ILE A 69 -8.62 12.76 1.79
CA ILE A 69 -8.52 14.21 1.93
C ILE A 69 -9.91 14.86 1.95
N VAL A 70 -10.76 14.52 0.98
CA VAL A 70 -12.10 15.11 0.87
C VAL A 70 -12.97 14.70 2.05
N ILE A 71 -13.02 13.41 2.37
CA ILE A 71 -13.87 12.89 3.45
C ILE A 71 -13.43 13.46 4.80
N SER A 72 -12.12 13.42 5.11
CA SER A 72 -11.58 13.96 6.35
C SER A 72 -11.83 15.47 6.46
N GLY A 73 -11.62 16.22 5.38
CA GLY A 73 -11.88 17.66 5.34
C GLY A 73 -13.35 18.02 5.59
N LEU A 74 -14.28 17.28 5.00
CA LEU A 74 -15.72 17.48 5.21
C LEU A 74 -16.14 17.18 6.65
N ILE A 75 -15.65 16.07 7.22
CA ILE A 75 -15.94 15.70 8.60
C ILE A 75 -15.40 16.77 9.56
N TYR A 76 -14.15 17.20 9.39
CA TYR A 76 -13.55 18.24 10.22
C TYR A 76 -14.35 19.55 10.16
N ARG A 77 -14.74 19.98 8.95
CA ARG A 77 -15.57 21.19 8.79
C ARG A 77 -16.93 21.06 9.47
N PHE A 78 -17.59 19.92 9.35
CA PHE A 78 -18.85 19.67 10.02
C PHE A 78 -18.72 19.73 11.54
N MET A 79 -17.68 19.10 12.10
CA MET A 79 -17.44 19.11 13.56
C MET A 79 -17.20 20.53 14.10
N VAL A 80 -16.43 21.35 13.39
CA VAL A 80 -16.19 22.75 13.79
C VAL A 80 -17.48 23.57 13.75
N LEU A 81 -18.34 23.37 12.74
CA LEU A 81 -19.65 24.06 12.66
C LEU A 81 -20.60 23.65 13.79
N CYS A 82 -20.48 22.43 14.31
CA CYS A 82 -21.28 21.91 15.42
C CYS A 82 -20.74 22.33 16.81
N GLY A 83 -19.73 23.21 16.86
CA GLY A 83 -19.17 23.74 18.11
C GLY A 83 -18.15 22.84 18.81
N ALA A 84 -17.62 21.82 18.13
CA ALA A 84 -16.54 21.01 18.68
C ALA A 84 -15.25 21.85 18.84
N PRO A 85 -14.48 21.69 19.93
CA PRO A 85 -13.22 22.39 20.11
C PRO A 85 -12.26 22.00 18.97
N LEU A 86 -11.57 23.00 18.39
CA LEU A 86 -10.52 22.74 17.41
C LEU A 86 -9.44 21.89 18.11
N ILE A 87 -9.24 20.67 17.61
CA ILE A 87 -8.02 19.90 17.90
C ILE A 87 -6.87 20.74 17.32
N PRO A 88 -5.85 21.12 18.12
CA PRO A 88 -4.69 21.87 17.63
C PRO A 88 -3.85 21.07 16.64
#